data_AF-A0A5R2MT81-F1
#
_entry.id   AF-A0A5R2MT81-F1
#
_cell.length_a   1.000
_cell.length_b   1.000
_cell.length_c   1.000
_cell.angle_alpha   90.00
_cell.angle_beta   90.00
_cell.angle_gamma   90.00
#
_symmetry.space_group_name_H-M   'P 1'
#
loop_
_entity.id
_entity.type
_entity.pdbx_description
1 polymer ?
#
loop_
_entity_poly.entity_id
_entity_poly.type
_entity_poly.pdbx_seq_one_letter_code
_entity_poly.pdbx_strand_id
1 'polypeptide(L)'
;SLLMTLDRYPYGCAEQTTSRAMPLLYVNEMASGVGMESDPELHGRIQDAIYKVLSYQSSSGSFGLWGPGSGDLWLDAYVSEFLTRAREQKYDVPAL
;
A
#
# COMPACT_ATOMS: atom_id res chain seq x y z
N SER A 1 14.84 1.53 13.45
CA SER A 1 14.02 2.53 12.73
C SER A 1 12.55 2.09 12.75
N LEU A 2 11.59 2.99 12.53
CA LEU A 2 10.15 2.64 12.43
C LEU A 2 9.91 1.51 11.39
N LEU A 3 10.70 1.55 10.31
CA LEU A 3 10.76 0.52 9.26
C LEU A 3 11.06 -0.89 9.80
N MET A 4 11.97 -1.03 10.77
CA MET A 4 12.29 -2.33 11.39
C MET A 4 11.20 -2.81 12.37
N THR A 5 10.44 -1.90 12.96
CA THR A 5 9.35 -2.25 13.88
C THR A 5 8.16 -2.84 13.13
N LEU A 6 7.88 -2.35 11.92
CA LEU A 6 6.87 -2.91 11.02
C LEU A 6 7.27 -4.28 10.43
N ASP A 7 8.56 -4.62 10.46
CA ASP A 7 9.08 -5.89 9.93
C ASP A 7 8.92 -7.06 10.93
N ARG A 8 8.67 -6.76 12.22
CA ARG A 8 8.72 -7.75 13.31
C ARG A 8 7.39 -8.46 13.62
N TYR A 9 6.29 -8.09 12.95
CA TYR A 9 4.99 -8.77 13.06
C TYR A 9 4.62 -9.42 11.71
N PRO A 10 4.49 -10.75 11.62
CA PRO A 10 4.40 -11.49 10.36
C PRO A 10 2.98 -11.47 9.77
N TYR A 11 2.35 -10.31 9.67
CA TYR A 11 0.92 -10.25 9.40
C TYR A 11 0.56 -9.25 8.29
N GLY A 12 0.25 -9.75 7.09
CA GLY A 12 -0.12 -8.91 5.95
C GLY A 12 -1.55 -8.38 6.02
N CYS A 13 -1.98 -7.78 7.15
CA CYS A 13 -3.28 -7.10 7.19
C CYS A 13 -3.29 -5.89 6.28
N ALA A 14 -4.49 -5.45 5.91
CA ALA A 14 -4.69 -4.26 5.07
C ALA A 14 -3.91 -3.04 5.61
N GLU A 15 -3.98 -2.77 6.91
CA GLU A 15 -3.29 -1.65 7.57
C GLU A 15 -1.76 -1.75 7.45
N GLN A 16 -1.18 -2.91 7.78
CA GLN A 16 0.27 -3.09 7.79
C GLN A 16 0.84 -3.08 6.37
N THR A 17 0.16 -3.74 5.42
CA THR A 17 0.54 -3.70 4.01
C THR A 17 0.52 -2.26 3.48
N THR A 18 -0.55 -1.51 3.79
CA THR A 18 -0.67 -0.10 3.40
C THR A 18 0.42 0.75 4.04
N SER A 19 0.64 0.63 5.35
CA SER A 19 1.67 1.37 6.10
C SER A 19 3.09 1.15 5.58
N ARG A 20 3.39 -0.07 5.10
CA ARG A 20 4.70 -0.40 4.51
C ARG A 20 4.85 0.15 3.10
N ALA A 21 3.80 0.11 2.30
CA ALA A 21 3.84 0.50 0.89
C ALA A 21 3.70 2.01 0.67
N MET A 22 2.94 2.70 1.54
CA MET A 22 2.65 4.13 1.40
C MET A 22 3.89 5.02 1.26
N PRO A 23 4.92 4.93 2.14
CA PRO A 23 6.13 5.73 1.99
C PRO A 23 6.95 5.36 0.74
N LEU A 24 6.83 4.12 0.23
CA LEU A 24 7.57 3.65 -0.93
C LEU A 24 7.15 4.36 -2.23
N LEU A 25 5.90 4.84 -2.31
CA LEU A 25 5.44 5.69 -3.41
C LEU A 25 6.32 6.96 -3.56
N TYR A 26 6.87 7.48 -2.47
CA TYR A 26 7.63 8.73 -2.47
C TYR A 26 9.14 8.53 -2.58
N VAL A 27 9.62 7.29 -2.46
CA VAL A 27 11.07 7.02 -2.45
C VAL A 27 11.71 7.40 -3.78
N ASN A 28 11.08 7.11 -4.92
CA ASN A 28 11.64 7.46 -6.23
C ASN A 28 11.70 8.99 -6.47
N GLU A 29 10.69 9.73 -6.03
CA GLU A 29 10.70 11.20 -6.10
C GLU A 29 11.82 11.80 -5.24
N MET A 30 12.03 11.26 -4.03
CA MET A 30 13.09 11.72 -3.13
C MET A 30 14.49 11.30 -3.60
N ALA A 31 14.67 10.06 -4.05
CA ALA A 31 15.95 9.50 -4.48
C ALA A 31 16.59 10.32 -5.61
N SER A 32 15.77 10.79 -6.54
CA SER A 32 16.18 11.67 -7.65
C SER A 32 16.80 12.98 -7.17
N GLY A 33 16.40 13.49 -6.00
CA GLY A 33 16.91 14.74 -5.44
C GLY A 33 18.14 14.62 -4.55
N VAL A 34 18.46 13.41 -4.07
CA VAL A 34 19.54 13.19 -3.08
C VAL A 34 20.63 12.22 -3.55
N GLY A 35 20.60 11.80 -4.81
CA GLY A 35 21.63 10.94 -5.41
C GLY A 35 21.61 9.50 -4.87
N MET A 36 20.45 9.02 -4.42
CA MET A 36 20.28 7.63 -3.98
C MET A 36 20.05 6.72 -5.19
N GLU A 37 20.67 5.54 -5.21
CA GLU A 37 20.39 4.54 -6.25
C GLU A 37 18.92 4.11 -6.21
N SER A 38 18.31 4.00 -7.39
CA SER A 38 16.95 3.50 -7.53
C SER A 38 16.92 1.99 -7.23
N ASP A 39 16.01 1.56 -6.36
CA ASP A 39 15.74 0.14 -6.10
C ASP A 39 14.91 -0.42 -7.27
N PRO A 40 15.46 -1.31 -8.12
CA PRO A 40 14.75 -1.84 -9.29
C PRO A 40 13.55 -2.71 -8.91
N GLU A 41 13.49 -3.24 -7.69
CA GLU A 41 12.37 -4.07 -7.21
C GLU A 41 11.25 -3.23 -6.58
N LEU A 42 11.49 -1.94 -6.34
CA LEU A 42 10.55 -1.05 -5.63
C LEU A 42 9.17 -1.04 -6.28
N HIS A 43 9.13 -0.94 -7.61
CA HIS A 43 7.89 -0.94 -8.37
C HIS A 43 7.08 -2.23 -8.13
N GLY A 44 7.74 -3.39 -8.23
CA GLY A 44 7.10 -4.69 -8.00
C GLY A 44 6.56 -4.82 -6.57
N ARG A 45 7.33 -4.40 -5.57
CA ARG A 45 6.92 -4.43 -4.15
C ARG A 45 5.67 -3.59 -3.87
N ILE A 46 5.57 -2.43 -4.52
CA ILE A 46 4.37 -1.57 -4.42
C ILE A 46 3.19 -2.21 -5.15
N GLN A 47 3.42 -2.74 -6.36
CA GLN A 47 2.38 -3.40 -7.14
C GLN A 47 1.78 -4.62 -6.42
N ASP A 48 2.63 -5.42 -5.78
CA ASP A 48 2.19 -6.56 -4.95
C ASP A 48 1.37 -6.10 -3.74
N ALA A 49 1.73 -4.97 -3.12
CA ALA A 49 0.98 -4.41 -2.00
C ALA A 49 -0.41 -3.93 -2.45
N ILE A 50 -0.52 -3.29 -3.62
CA ILE A 50 -1.80 -2.87 -4.23
C ILE A 50 -2.71 -4.09 -4.42
N TYR A 51 -2.22 -5.14 -5.08
CA TYR A 51 -3.02 -6.34 -5.30
C TYR A 51 -3.43 -7.02 -4.01
N LYS A 52 -2.55 -7.02 -3.01
CA LYS A 52 -2.84 -7.58 -1.71
C LYS A 52 -3.97 -6.84 -0.98
N VAL A 53 -3.95 -5.51 -0.93
CA VAL A 53 -5.03 -4.77 -0.26
C VAL A 53 -6.35 -4.85 -1.02
N LEU A 54 -6.31 -4.89 -2.37
CA LEU A 54 -7.51 -5.11 -3.19
C LEU A 54 -8.13 -6.48 -2.95
N SER A 55 -7.33 -7.52 -2.63
CA SER A 55 -7.86 -8.83 -2.25
C SER A 55 -8.69 -8.82 -0.95
N TYR A 56 -8.59 -7.73 -0.16
CA TYR A 56 -9.35 -7.53 1.07
C TYR A 56 -10.56 -6.61 0.88
N GLN A 57 -10.83 -6.18 -0.35
CA GLN A 57 -12.00 -5.40 -0.69
C GLN A 57 -13.24 -6.29 -0.77
N SER A 58 -14.32 -5.86 -0.15
CA SER A 58 -15.64 -6.47 -0.25
C SER A 58 -16.39 -5.98 -1.49
N SER A 59 -17.51 -6.64 -1.82
CA SER A 59 -18.39 -6.22 -2.92
C SER A 59 -19.03 -4.84 -2.71
N SER A 60 -19.08 -4.34 -1.46
CA SER A 60 -19.54 -2.99 -1.14
C SER A 60 -18.43 -1.93 -1.26
N GLY A 61 -17.21 -2.34 -1.60
CA GLY A 61 -16.06 -1.46 -1.76
C GLY A 61 -15.26 -1.18 -0.48
N SER A 62 -15.76 -1.56 0.70
CA SER A 62 -15.05 -1.48 1.98
C SER A 62 -13.98 -2.55 2.11
N PHE A 63 -13.02 -2.34 2.99
CA PHE A 63 -11.88 -3.22 3.24
C PHE A 63 -11.99 -3.89 4.61
N GLY A 64 -11.64 -5.17 4.68
CA GLY A 64 -11.43 -5.86 5.94
C GLY A 64 -9.94 -5.98 6.29
N LEU A 65 -9.66 -6.23 7.57
CA LEU A 65 -8.28 -6.28 8.06
C LEU A 65 -7.49 -7.47 7.47
N TRP A 66 -8.14 -8.61 7.22
CA TRP A 66 -7.48 -9.87 6.78
C TRP A 66 -8.08 -10.49 5.51
N GLY A 67 -9.10 -9.85 4.94
CA GLY A 67 -9.95 -10.40 3.89
C GLY A 67 -11.09 -9.43 3.59
N PRO A 68 -11.98 -9.76 2.63
CA PRO A 68 -13.17 -8.97 2.35
C PRO A 68 -13.98 -8.70 3.61
N GLY A 69 -14.21 -7.43 3.93
CA GLY A 69 -14.89 -7.03 5.16
C GLY A 69 -15.36 -5.59 5.13
N SER A 70 -15.97 -5.17 6.23
CA SER A 70 -16.55 -3.83 6.39
C SER A 70 -16.57 -3.43 7.86
N GLY A 71 -16.80 -2.15 8.14
CA GLY A 71 -17.11 -1.65 9.49
C GLY A 71 -16.01 -0.82 10.14
N ASP A 72 -14.89 -0.61 9.46
CA ASP A 72 -13.83 0.29 9.89
C ASP A 72 -13.62 1.39 8.85
N LEU A 73 -14.28 2.54 9.09
CA LEU A 73 -14.19 3.70 8.19
C LEU A 73 -12.79 4.29 8.12
N TRP A 74 -11.99 4.15 9.19
CA TRP A 74 -10.61 4.64 9.17
C TRP A 74 -9.77 3.78 8.24
N LEU A 75 -9.90 2.45 8.34
CA LEU A 75 -9.22 1.52 7.45
C LEU A 75 -9.64 1.74 5.99
N ASP A 76 -10.94 1.91 5.75
CA ASP A 76 -11.49 2.18 4.42
C ASP A 76 -10.87 3.43 3.79
N ALA A 77 -10.83 4.53 4.55
CA ALA A 77 -10.23 5.79 4.10
C ALA A 77 -8.73 5.64 3.87
N TYR A 78 -8.01 4.96 4.77
CA TYR A 78 -6.57 4.81 4.71
C TYR A 78 -6.11 3.97 3.51
N VAL A 79 -6.76 2.83 3.26
CA VAL A 79 -6.47 2.00 2.08
C VAL A 79 -6.85 2.74 0.80
N SER A 80 -7.99 3.44 0.79
CA SER A 80 -8.43 4.22 -0.38
C SER A 80 -7.48 5.35 -0.73
N GLU A 81 -6.92 6.03 0.29
CA GLU A 81 -5.89 7.05 0.08
C GLU A 81 -4.63 6.46 -0.56
N PHE A 82 -4.16 5.32 -0.08
CA PHE A 82 -3.02 4.61 -0.68
C PHE A 82 -3.26 4.26 -2.15
N LEU A 83 -4.42 3.66 -2.46
CA LEU A 83 -4.78 3.30 -3.84
C LEU A 83 -4.92 4.52 -4.74
N THR A 84 -5.43 5.64 -4.21
CA THR A 84 -5.55 6.89 -4.97
C THR A 84 -4.17 7.44 -5.33
N ARG A 85 -3.27 7.55 -4.36
CA ARG A 85 -1.89 8.03 -4.58
C ARG A 85 -1.11 7.09 -5.52
N ALA A 86 -1.31 5.77 -5.39
CA ALA A 86 -0.71 4.80 -6.31
C ALA A 86 -1.19 5.00 -7.76
N ARG A 87 -2.49 5.25 -7.96
CA ARG A 87 -3.05 5.55 -9.29
C ARG A 87 -2.48 6.85 -9.87
N GLU A 88 -2.30 7.87 -9.06
CA GLU A 88 -1.68 9.14 -9.47
C GLU A 88 -0.24 8.92 -9.99
N GLN A 89 0.49 8.00 -9.35
CA GLN A 89 1.83 7.56 -9.76
C GLN A 89 1.85 6.48 -10.84
N LYS A 90 0.71 6.20 -11.50
CA LYS A 90 0.60 5.28 -12.65
C LYS A 90 0.86 3.81 -12.31
N TYR A 91 0.73 3.39 -11.06
CA TYR A 91 0.61 1.97 -10.73
C TYR A 91 -0.70 1.40 -11.25
N ASP A 92 -0.75 0.09 -11.48
CA ASP A 92 -1.97 -0.58 -11.89
C ASP A 92 -2.91 -0.73 -10.68
N VAL A 93 -3.94 0.11 -10.66
CA VAL A 93 -5.03 0.08 -9.68
C VAL A 93 -6.32 -0.12 -10.46
N PRO A 94 -6.78 -1.37 -10.63
CA PRO A 94 -7.99 -1.69 -11.39
C PRO A 94 -9.18 -0.82 -10.94
N ALA A 95 -9.88 -0.24 -11.90
CA ALA A 95 -11.23 0.25 -11.66
C ALA A 95 -12.13 -0.99 -11.59
N LEU A 96 -12.82 -1.17 -10.45
CA LEU A 96 -13.87 -2.18 -10.33
C LEU A 96 -15.02 -1.90 -11.31
#